data_AF-A0A8H5AL15-F1
#
_entry.id   AF-A0A8H5AL15-F1
#
_cell.length_a   1.000
_cell.length_b   1.000
_cell.length_c   1.000
_cell.angle_alpha   90.00
_cell.angle_beta   90.00
_cell.angle_gamma   90.00
#
_symmetry.space_group_name_H-M   'P 1'
#
loop_
_entity.id
_entity.type
_entity.pdbx_description
1 polymer ?
#
loop_
_entity_poly.entity_id
_entity_poly.type
_entity_poly.pdbx_seq_one_letter_code
_entity_poly.pdbx_strand_id
1 'polypeptide(L)'
;MRWNLLQVVATAALALTASANAVLPRQQKFVGYLITTFSDPVPKVQQYLSNGNGPLSYRKLNNGNPILASTVGDRAVRDLYLVTNSARSEYFIIATGMTNSPPDLDINAPGFSWDKATRHGSRGLVIWQSKDLVNWSGPKLRTVEASTAGMTWAPSAVWDDATSQYYVFWASRHYASNDPGHTGFAGLDKIRYATTKDFATFSAPKDYYAPGIPVIDQEFQYLGTPGHFVRYIKDERTNQVFQERTTGGLFGTWTRNPGFVRNESP
;
A
#
# COMPACT_ATOMS: atom_id res chain seq x y z
N MET A 1 -35.40 64.14 8.63
CA MET A 1 -34.45 63.38 7.78
C MET A 1 -33.77 62.34 8.66
N ARG A 2 -33.90 61.06 8.30
CA ARG A 2 -33.03 59.91 8.65
C ARG A 2 -33.07 59.38 10.09
N TRP A 3 -33.82 58.29 10.24
CA TRP A 3 -33.70 57.29 11.30
C TRP A 3 -32.59 56.31 10.89
N ASN A 4 -31.57 56.10 11.72
CA ASN A 4 -30.57 55.05 11.52
C ASN A 4 -30.89 53.87 12.45
N LEU A 5 -31.47 52.80 11.89
CA LEU A 5 -31.50 51.49 12.54
C LEU A 5 -30.10 50.86 12.40
N LEU A 6 -29.39 50.70 13.52
CA LEU A 6 -28.24 49.79 13.59
C LEU A 6 -28.80 48.36 13.70
N GLN A 7 -28.70 47.58 12.61
CA GLN A 7 -28.87 46.13 12.67
C GLN A 7 -27.61 45.52 13.29
N VAL A 8 -27.75 44.99 14.50
CA VAL A 8 -26.75 44.09 15.09
C VAL A 8 -26.96 42.71 14.47
N VAL A 9 -26.10 42.32 13.53
CA VAL A 9 -26.04 40.94 13.04
C VAL A 9 -25.25 40.13 14.06
N ALA A 10 -25.96 39.36 14.89
CA ALA A 10 -25.33 38.37 15.75
C ALA A 10 -24.91 37.16 14.91
N THR A 11 -23.64 37.06 14.56
CA THR A 11 -23.06 35.82 14.02
C THR A 11 -23.02 34.77 15.13
N ALA A 12 -23.97 33.84 15.11
CA ALA A 12 -23.91 32.62 15.89
C ALA A 12 -22.79 31.72 15.33
N ALA A 13 -21.65 31.69 15.98
CA ALA A 13 -20.62 30.69 15.71
C ALA A 13 -21.12 29.33 16.22
N LEU A 14 -21.63 28.49 15.32
CA LEU A 14 -21.86 27.07 15.60
C LEU A 14 -20.49 26.40 15.77
N ALA A 15 -20.05 26.25 17.03
CA ALA A 15 -18.97 25.36 17.36
C ALA A 15 -19.42 23.92 17.10
N LEU A 16 -19.04 23.37 15.94
CA LEU A 16 -19.09 21.94 15.68
C LEU A 16 -18.12 21.27 16.65
N THR A 17 -18.61 20.82 17.81
CA THR A 17 -17.87 19.89 18.65
C THR A 17 -17.83 18.56 17.90
N ALA A 18 -16.77 18.33 17.14
CA ALA A 18 -16.42 16.99 16.70
C ALA A 18 -16.14 16.17 17.96
N SER A 19 -17.09 15.32 18.36
CA SER A 19 -16.87 14.33 19.40
C SER A 19 -15.85 13.34 18.86
N ALA A 20 -14.57 13.60 19.09
CA ALA A 20 -13.54 12.60 18.95
C ALA A 20 -13.88 11.53 19.99
N ASN A 21 -14.44 10.40 19.54
CA ASN A 21 -14.66 9.26 20.42
C ASN A 21 -13.34 8.96 21.12
N ALA A 22 -13.35 8.88 22.45
CA ALA A 22 -12.17 8.53 23.21
C ALA A 22 -11.63 7.20 22.68
N VAL A 23 -10.37 7.19 22.26
CA VAL A 23 -9.69 5.98 21.81
C VAL A 23 -9.66 5.03 23.01
N LEU A 24 -10.38 3.91 22.91
CA LEU A 24 -10.42 2.91 23.97
C LEU A 24 -9.03 2.29 24.18
N PRO A 25 -8.68 1.89 25.41
CA PRO A 25 -7.42 1.21 25.65
C PRO A 25 -7.27 -0.04 24.78
N ARG A 26 -6.06 -0.25 24.27
CA ARG A 26 -5.70 -1.43 23.45
C ARG A 26 -6.00 -2.72 24.22
N GLN A 27 -6.74 -3.62 23.58
CA GLN A 27 -6.98 -4.97 24.10
C GLN A 27 -5.73 -5.85 23.95
N GLN A 28 -5.43 -6.66 24.97
CA GLN A 28 -4.28 -7.58 24.97
C GLN A 28 -4.53 -8.85 24.15
N LYS A 29 -5.80 -9.26 24.02
CA LYS A 29 -6.19 -10.44 23.24
C LYS A 29 -6.69 -10.01 21.86
N PHE A 30 -6.15 -10.62 20.81
CA PHE A 30 -6.70 -10.46 19.46
C PHE A 30 -8.06 -11.15 19.36
N VAL A 31 -9.01 -10.49 18.69
CA VAL A 31 -10.41 -10.94 18.59
C VAL A 31 -10.86 -11.17 17.14
N GLY A 32 -9.99 -10.85 16.17
CA GLY A 32 -10.29 -10.95 14.75
C GLY A 32 -9.19 -10.32 13.88
N TYR A 33 -9.52 -10.15 12.60
CA TYR A 33 -8.66 -9.69 11.52
C TYR A 33 -9.27 -8.44 10.88
N LEU A 34 -8.42 -7.51 10.49
CA LEU A 34 -8.77 -6.33 9.71
C LEU A 34 -8.13 -6.46 8.33
N ILE A 35 -8.93 -6.37 7.28
CA ILE A 35 -8.45 -6.24 5.91
C ILE A 35 -8.59 -4.78 5.51
N THR A 36 -7.51 -4.22 4.97
CA THR A 36 -7.52 -2.95 4.25
C THR A 36 -7.34 -3.25 2.77
N THR A 37 -8.27 -2.81 1.93
CA THR A 37 -8.34 -3.20 0.52
C THR A 37 -9.04 -2.12 -0.32
N PHE A 38 -9.27 -2.42 -1.59
CA PHE A 38 -10.01 -1.61 -2.55
C PHE A 38 -10.92 -2.52 -3.39
N SER A 39 -11.70 -1.92 -4.29
CA SER A 39 -12.40 -2.64 -5.35
C SER A 39 -12.19 -1.92 -6.67
N ASP A 40 -12.18 -2.64 -7.79
CA ASP A 40 -11.97 -1.99 -9.10
C ASP A 40 -13.00 -0.88 -9.39
N PRO A 41 -14.30 -1.03 -9.09
CA PRO A 41 -15.27 0.06 -9.31
C PRO A 41 -15.12 1.23 -8.33
N VAL A 42 -14.44 1.01 -7.20
CA VAL A 42 -14.24 2.03 -6.16
C VAL A 42 -12.79 1.96 -5.68
N PRO A 43 -11.82 2.47 -6.48
CA PRO A 43 -10.39 2.37 -6.22
C PRO A 43 -9.95 3.36 -5.13
N LYS A 44 -10.48 3.14 -3.94
CA LYS A 44 -10.31 3.94 -2.72
C LYS A 44 -10.17 2.96 -1.55
N VAL A 45 -9.70 3.47 -0.41
CA VAL A 45 -9.45 2.64 0.77
C VAL A 45 -10.76 2.16 1.38
N GLN A 46 -10.94 0.86 1.44
CA GLN A 46 -12.04 0.17 2.10
C GLN A 46 -11.48 -0.75 3.20
N GLN A 47 -12.29 -1.03 4.21
CA GLN A 47 -11.91 -1.96 5.27
C GLN A 47 -13.01 -2.96 5.58
N TYR A 48 -12.57 -4.15 6.01
CA TYR A 48 -13.42 -5.27 6.38
C TYR A 48 -12.92 -5.84 7.69
N LEU A 49 -13.84 -6.20 8.59
CA LEU A 49 -13.51 -6.88 9.84
C LEU A 49 -14.00 -8.31 9.77
N SER A 50 -13.20 -9.24 10.28
CA SER A 50 -13.64 -10.62 10.40
C SER A 50 -14.80 -10.78 11.39
N ASN A 51 -15.61 -11.80 11.18
CA ASN A 51 -16.63 -12.23 12.13
C ASN A 51 -15.95 -13.08 13.22
N GLY A 52 -15.61 -12.45 14.35
CA GLY A 52 -14.80 -13.06 15.40
C GLY A 52 -13.41 -13.44 14.89
N ASN A 53 -12.85 -14.54 15.41
CA ASN A 53 -11.55 -15.07 14.97
C ASN A 53 -11.67 -15.95 13.69
N GLY A 54 -12.53 -15.56 12.74
CA GLY A 54 -12.76 -16.30 11.49
C GLY A 54 -11.97 -15.69 10.32
N PRO A 55 -10.83 -16.28 9.89
CA PRO A 55 -9.97 -15.69 8.86
C PRO A 55 -10.56 -15.73 7.43
N LEU A 56 -11.70 -16.40 7.24
CA LEU A 56 -12.40 -16.55 5.94
C LEU A 56 -13.80 -15.92 5.95
N SER A 57 -14.21 -15.25 7.02
CA SER A 57 -15.56 -14.69 7.17
C SER A 57 -15.47 -13.23 7.57
N TYR A 58 -15.91 -12.33 6.69
CA TYR A 58 -15.75 -10.88 6.86
C TYR A 58 -17.06 -10.13 6.67
N ARG A 59 -17.15 -8.99 7.34
CA ARG A 59 -18.19 -7.98 7.13
C ARG A 59 -17.55 -6.66 6.71
N LYS A 60 -18.24 -5.94 5.84
CA LYS A 60 -17.86 -4.59 5.41
C LYS A 60 -17.86 -3.63 6.60
N LEU A 61 -16.84 -2.79 6.73
CA LEU A 61 -16.90 -1.59 7.56
C LEU A 61 -17.51 -0.45 6.75
N ASN A 62 -18.09 0.54 7.44
CA ASN A 62 -18.70 1.73 6.82
C ASN A 62 -19.72 1.38 5.69
N ASN A 63 -20.48 0.30 5.85
CA ASN A 63 -21.41 -0.23 4.83
C ASN A 63 -20.76 -0.53 3.47
N GLY A 64 -19.43 -0.70 3.43
CA GLY A 64 -18.64 -0.90 2.21
C GLY A 64 -18.22 0.39 1.53
N ASN A 65 -18.64 1.56 2.03
CA ASN A 65 -18.17 2.84 1.52
C ASN A 65 -16.70 3.04 1.90
N PRO A 66 -15.91 3.69 1.02
CA PRO A 66 -14.52 4.01 1.32
C PRO A 66 -14.36 4.83 2.61
N ILE A 67 -13.29 4.57 3.34
CA ILE A 67 -12.90 5.31 4.54
C ILE A 67 -11.86 6.39 4.24
N LEU A 68 -11.06 6.23 3.18
CA LEU A 68 -10.09 7.21 2.71
C LEU A 68 -10.09 7.24 1.17
N ALA A 69 -9.81 8.41 0.60
CA ALA A 69 -9.64 8.61 -0.83
C ALA A 69 -8.34 9.36 -1.09
N SER A 70 -7.68 9.08 -2.21
CA SER A 70 -6.51 9.87 -2.60
C SER A 70 -6.97 11.21 -3.19
N THR A 71 -6.29 12.29 -2.83
CA THR A 71 -6.42 13.62 -3.44
C THR A 71 -5.16 14.00 -4.22
N VAL A 72 -4.18 13.08 -4.28
CA VAL A 72 -2.90 13.21 -4.98
C VAL A 72 -2.80 12.14 -6.07
N GLY A 73 -1.88 12.34 -7.04
CA GLY A 73 -1.84 11.50 -8.23
C GLY A 73 -3.13 11.64 -9.03
N ASP A 74 -3.60 10.56 -9.65
CA ASP A 74 -4.89 10.54 -10.37
C ASP A 74 -6.13 10.32 -9.47
N ARG A 75 -5.91 10.25 -8.15
CA ARG A 75 -6.91 10.07 -7.06
C ARG A 75 -7.40 8.65 -6.82
N ALA A 76 -7.00 7.66 -7.60
CA ALA A 76 -7.37 6.28 -7.37
C ALA A 76 -6.15 5.48 -6.85
N VAL A 77 -6.43 4.42 -6.07
CA VAL A 77 -5.41 3.59 -5.40
C VAL A 77 -5.76 2.12 -5.42
N ARG A 78 -4.72 1.29 -5.46
CA ARG A 78 -4.78 -0.18 -5.46
C ARG A 78 -3.73 -0.77 -4.53
N ASP A 79 -3.84 -2.07 -4.29
CA ASP A 79 -2.86 -2.91 -3.62
C ASP A 79 -2.43 -2.34 -2.26
N LEU A 80 -3.41 -2.16 -1.38
CA LEU A 80 -3.21 -1.47 -0.12
C LEU A 80 -2.50 -2.37 0.88
N TYR A 81 -1.58 -1.79 1.64
CA TYR A 81 -0.91 -2.46 2.75
C TYR A 81 -0.98 -1.61 4.02
N LEU A 82 -1.48 -2.19 5.10
CA LEU A 82 -1.51 -1.58 6.43
C LEU A 82 -0.33 -2.08 7.25
N VAL A 83 0.59 -1.18 7.60
CA VAL A 83 1.81 -1.50 8.36
C VAL A 83 1.87 -0.71 9.67
N THR A 84 2.53 -1.29 10.66
CA THR A 84 2.74 -0.71 11.99
C THR A 84 4.07 -1.15 12.56
N ASN A 85 4.62 -0.40 13.52
CA ASN A 85 5.80 -0.83 14.28
C ASN A 85 5.42 -1.86 15.37
N SER A 86 6.41 -2.48 16.01
CA SER A 86 6.17 -3.48 17.08
C SER A 86 5.40 -2.92 18.28
N ALA A 87 5.61 -1.64 18.60
CA ALA A 87 4.88 -0.95 19.67
C ALA A 87 3.39 -0.73 19.33
N ARG A 88 3.04 -0.73 18.04
CA ARG A 88 1.75 -0.30 17.50
C ARG A 88 1.37 1.11 17.94
N SER A 89 2.33 2.02 17.91
CA SER A 89 2.15 3.44 18.22
C SER A 89 1.92 4.31 16.98
N GLU A 90 2.18 3.73 15.79
CA GLU A 90 2.00 4.38 14.51
C GLU A 90 1.54 3.36 13.46
N TYR A 91 0.76 3.84 12.51
CA TYR A 91 0.16 3.05 11.45
C TYR A 91 0.27 3.80 10.14
N PHE A 92 0.56 3.06 9.07
CA PHE A 92 0.60 3.61 7.73
C PHE A 92 -0.22 2.73 6.79
N ILE A 93 -1.00 3.36 5.91
CA ILE A 93 -1.51 2.71 4.72
C ILE A 93 -0.64 3.17 3.57
N ILE A 94 0.00 2.22 2.90
CA ILE A 94 0.73 2.44 1.65
C ILE A 94 -0.04 1.76 0.52
N ALA A 95 -0.03 2.37 -0.65
CA ALA A 95 -0.77 1.86 -1.80
C ALA A 95 -0.02 2.16 -3.10
N THR A 96 -0.32 1.36 -4.12
CA THR A 96 0.00 1.71 -5.50
C THR A 96 -0.69 3.04 -5.82
N GLY A 97 0.14 4.08 -5.96
CA GLY A 97 -0.30 5.37 -6.48
C GLY A 97 -0.41 5.33 -7.99
N MET A 98 -1.13 6.28 -8.56
CA MET A 98 -1.21 6.42 -10.01
C MET A 98 -0.84 7.83 -10.40
N THR A 99 -0.03 7.94 -11.45
CA THR A 99 0.43 9.22 -11.97
C THR A 99 0.20 9.21 -13.45
N ASN A 100 -1.02 9.49 -13.88
CA ASN A 100 -1.38 10.19 -15.11
C ASN A 100 -2.87 9.98 -15.40
N SER A 101 -3.44 10.84 -16.24
CA SER A 101 -4.73 10.63 -16.87
C SER A 101 -4.54 10.16 -18.32
N PRO A 102 -5.41 9.28 -18.87
CA PRO A 102 -6.46 8.56 -18.15
C PRO A 102 -5.85 7.65 -17.07
N PRO A 103 -6.60 7.40 -15.98
CA PRO A 103 -6.11 6.73 -14.78
C PRO A 103 -5.42 5.42 -15.12
N ASP A 104 -4.19 5.25 -14.62
CA ASP A 104 -3.29 4.19 -15.10
C ASP A 104 -3.65 2.80 -14.57
N LEU A 105 -4.62 2.65 -13.65
CA LEU A 105 -5.07 1.38 -13.05
C LEU A 105 -6.56 1.37 -12.65
N ASP A 106 -7.36 2.35 -13.05
CA ASP A 106 -8.80 2.12 -13.17
C ASP A 106 -9.02 1.30 -14.44
N ILE A 107 -9.06 -0.01 -14.27
CA ILE A 107 -9.18 -0.96 -15.37
C ILE A 107 -10.48 -0.78 -16.18
N ASN A 108 -11.46 -0.06 -15.63
CA ASN A 108 -12.73 0.24 -16.28
C ASN A 108 -12.74 1.60 -16.98
N ALA A 109 -11.70 2.41 -16.83
CA ALA A 109 -11.64 3.72 -17.46
C ALA A 109 -11.41 3.63 -18.98
N PRO A 110 -12.09 4.47 -19.79
CA PRO A 110 -11.82 4.55 -21.22
C PRO A 110 -10.34 4.86 -21.50
N GLY A 111 -9.70 4.04 -22.33
CA GLY A 111 -8.29 4.20 -22.71
C GLY A 111 -7.28 3.60 -21.74
N PHE A 112 -7.71 2.80 -20.76
CA PHE A 112 -6.81 2.00 -19.92
C PHE A 112 -5.95 1.04 -20.76
N SER A 113 -4.68 0.90 -20.40
CA SER A 113 -3.73 -0.01 -21.03
C SER A 113 -2.70 -0.48 -20.01
N TRP A 114 -2.57 -1.80 -19.85
CA TRP A 114 -1.52 -2.40 -19.01
C TRP A 114 -0.11 -2.04 -19.49
N ASP A 115 0.11 -1.87 -20.80
CA ASP A 115 1.40 -1.42 -21.32
C ASP A 115 1.71 0.02 -20.87
N LYS A 116 0.72 0.92 -20.93
CA LYS A 116 0.87 2.29 -20.41
C LYS A 116 1.09 2.29 -18.90
N ALA A 117 0.32 1.49 -18.16
CA ALA A 117 0.39 1.39 -16.70
C ALA A 117 1.77 0.89 -16.23
N THR A 118 2.37 -0.02 -16.99
CA THR A 118 3.70 -0.57 -16.68
C THR A 118 4.85 0.34 -17.13
N ARG A 119 4.70 1.06 -18.26
CA ARG A 119 5.72 1.97 -18.80
C ARG A 119 5.74 3.33 -18.12
N HIS A 120 4.57 3.88 -17.82
CA HIS A 120 4.41 5.28 -17.41
C HIS A 120 3.58 5.43 -16.13
N GLY A 121 3.48 4.36 -15.35
CA GLY A 121 2.81 4.37 -14.07
C GLY A 121 3.55 5.21 -13.01
N SER A 122 2.95 5.29 -11.83
CA SER A 122 3.55 5.97 -10.69
C SER A 122 4.87 5.34 -10.31
N ARG A 123 5.89 6.18 -10.12
CA ARG A 123 7.16 5.83 -9.47
C ARG A 123 7.13 6.08 -7.97
N GLY A 124 5.93 6.30 -7.43
CA GLY A 124 5.71 6.63 -6.03
C GLY A 124 4.51 5.94 -5.41
N LEU A 125 4.51 5.91 -4.09
CA LEU A 125 3.47 5.30 -3.27
C LEU A 125 2.57 6.40 -2.68
N VAL A 126 1.26 6.13 -2.60
CA VAL A 126 0.35 6.98 -1.84
C VAL A 126 0.30 6.48 -0.41
N ILE A 127 0.45 7.41 0.53
CA ILE A 127 0.70 7.13 1.94
C ILE A 127 -0.27 7.92 2.81
N TRP A 128 -0.93 7.22 3.74
CA TRP A 128 -1.66 7.81 4.86
C TRP A 128 -1.01 7.37 6.16
N GLN A 129 -1.07 8.23 7.18
CA GLN A 129 -0.54 7.95 8.51
C GLN A 129 -1.64 8.11 9.56
N SER A 130 -1.60 7.25 10.58
CA SER A 130 -2.46 7.33 11.76
C SER A 130 -1.69 6.92 13.02
N LYS A 131 -2.15 7.37 14.18
CA LYS A 131 -1.67 6.89 15.50
C LYS A 131 -2.66 5.96 16.18
N ASP A 132 -3.88 5.85 15.68
CA ASP A 132 -4.99 5.18 16.36
C ASP A 132 -5.91 4.38 15.42
N LEU A 133 -5.56 4.27 14.13
CA LEU A 133 -6.34 3.66 13.05
C LEU A 133 -7.69 4.33 12.73
N VAL A 134 -8.02 5.41 13.42
CA VAL A 134 -9.30 6.14 13.28
C VAL A 134 -9.05 7.48 12.60
N ASN A 135 -8.11 8.26 13.12
CA ASN A 135 -7.74 9.57 12.63
C ASN A 135 -6.55 9.42 11.68
N TRP A 136 -6.81 9.66 10.39
CA TRP A 136 -5.81 9.55 9.33
C TRP A 136 -5.39 10.93 8.82
N SER A 137 -4.12 11.06 8.46
CA SER A 137 -3.61 12.21 7.72
C SER A 137 -4.28 12.34 6.35
N GLY A 138 -4.10 13.47 5.68
CA GLY A 138 -4.30 13.52 4.23
C GLY A 138 -3.29 12.63 3.49
N PRO A 139 -3.61 12.18 2.25
CA PRO A 139 -2.71 11.36 1.44
C PRO A 139 -1.47 12.15 1.00
N LYS A 140 -0.33 11.47 0.96
CA LYS A 140 0.92 12.00 0.38
C LYS A 140 1.44 11.04 -0.69
N LEU A 141 1.80 11.57 -1.85
CA LEU A 141 2.52 10.80 -2.89
C LEU A 141 4.02 10.96 -2.67
N ARG A 142 4.73 9.85 -2.51
CA ARG A 142 6.20 9.82 -2.33
C ARG A 142 6.83 9.03 -3.45
N THR A 143 7.64 9.68 -4.29
CA THR A 143 8.49 8.99 -5.27
C THR A 143 9.55 8.18 -4.54
N VAL A 144 9.56 6.87 -4.78
CA VAL A 144 10.48 5.92 -4.11
C VAL A 144 11.41 5.21 -5.08
N GLU A 145 11.21 5.39 -6.39
CA GLU A 145 11.97 4.70 -7.42
C GLU A 145 12.62 5.65 -8.43
N ALA A 146 13.71 5.18 -9.05
CA ALA A 146 14.49 5.91 -10.03
C ALA A 146 13.66 6.34 -11.26
N SER A 147 14.14 7.34 -12.01
CA SER A 147 13.48 7.81 -13.24
C SER A 147 13.43 6.78 -14.36
N THR A 148 14.26 5.75 -14.30
CA THR A 148 14.28 4.64 -15.26
C THR A 148 13.21 3.59 -14.98
N ALA A 149 12.51 3.65 -13.85
CA ALA A 149 11.45 2.71 -13.54
C ALA A 149 10.14 3.11 -14.22
N GLY A 150 9.41 2.12 -14.72
CA GLY A 150 8.09 2.33 -15.29
C GLY A 150 6.97 2.44 -14.26
N MET A 151 7.12 1.80 -13.09
CA MET A 151 6.11 1.79 -12.04
C MET A 151 6.65 1.36 -10.66
N THR A 152 5.83 1.57 -9.62
CA THR A 152 5.97 1.00 -8.26
C THR A 152 4.63 0.40 -7.84
N TRP A 153 4.51 -0.93 -7.85
CA TRP A 153 3.25 -1.65 -7.63
C TRP A 153 3.27 -2.58 -6.43
N ALA A 154 2.07 -2.86 -5.91
CA ALA A 154 1.80 -3.83 -4.85
C ALA A 154 2.77 -3.72 -3.67
N PRO A 155 2.80 -2.55 -2.99
CA PRO A 155 3.74 -2.34 -1.92
C PRO A 155 3.43 -3.22 -0.70
N SER A 156 4.47 -3.69 -0.03
CA SER A 156 4.39 -4.30 1.30
C SER A 156 5.50 -3.74 2.19
N ALA A 157 5.40 -3.91 3.51
CA ALA A 157 6.40 -3.38 4.42
C ALA A 157 6.57 -4.22 5.69
N VAL A 158 7.80 -4.31 6.19
CA VAL A 158 8.16 -5.00 7.42
C VAL A 158 8.92 -4.04 8.32
N TRP A 159 8.46 -3.89 9.56
CA TRP A 159 9.20 -3.18 10.60
C TRP A 159 10.35 -4.05 11.12
N ASP A 160 11.54 -3.48 11.22
CA ASP A 160 12.69 -4.10 11.85
C ASP A 160 13.04 -3.37 13.15
N ASP A 161 12.89 -4.07 14.28
CA ASP A 161 13.18 -3.52 15.61
C ASP A 161 14.67 -3.20 15.78
N ALA A 162 15.56 -4.01 15.20
CA ALA A 162 17.01 -3.86 15.38
C ALA A 162 17.53 -2.54 14.80
N THR A 163 17.01 -2.12 13.64
CA THR A 163 17.38 -0.86 12.98
C THR A 163 16.36 0.27 13.20
N SER A 164 15.22 -0.03 13.83
CA SER A 164 14.13 0.91 14.10
C SER A 164 13.68 1.65 12.82
N GLN A 165 13.41 0.87 11.78
CA GLN A 165 12.95 1.37 10.48
C GLN A 165 12.12 0.30 9.76
N TYR A 166 11.36 0.75 8.77
CA TYR A 166 10.61 -0.10 7.85
C TYR A 166 11.48 -0.44 6.65
N TYR A 167 11.45 -1.71 6.26
CA TYR A 167 11.79 -2.16 4.92
C TYR A 167 10.51 -2.16 4.10
N VAL A 168 10.51 -1.45 2.98
CA VAL A 168 9.35 -1.29 2.09
C VAL A 168 9.70 -1.92 0.76
N PHE A 169 8.81 -2.76 0.25
CA PHE A 169 9.00 -3.58 -0.94
C PHE A 169 7.94 -3.23 -1.98
N TRP A 170 8.27 -3.37 -3.26
CA TRP A 170 7.32 -3.18 -4.37
C TRP A 170 7.81 -3.91 -5.62
N ALA A 171 6.91 -4.20 -6.54
CA ALA A 171 7.26 -4.64 -7.88
C ALA A 171 7.64 -3.45 -8.75
N SER A 172 8.64 -3.62 -9.62
CA SER A 172 9.03 -2.63 -10.61
C SER A 172 9.73 -3.25 -11.83
N ARG A 173 9.57 -2.62 -13.00
CA ARG A 173 10.39 -2.84 -14.19
C ARG A 173 11.13 -1.56 -14.58
N HIS A 174 12.26 -1.72 -15.24
CA HIS A 174 13.16 -0.63 -15.57
C HIS A 174 13.50 -0.60 -17.06
N TYR A 175 13.73 0.60 -17.57
CA TYR A 175 14.15 0.92 -18.93
C TYR A 175 15.61 1.35 -18.95
N ALA A 176 16.19 1.38 -20.14
CA ALA A 176 17.55 1.86 -20.32
C ALA A 176 17.65 3.35 -19.93
N SER A 177 18.78 3.75 -19.35
CA SER A 177 18.99 5.15 -18.92
C SER A 177 18.97 6.16 -20.07
N ASN A 178 19.24 5.71 -21.30
CA ASN A 178 19.14 6.49 -22.53
C ASN A 178 17.75 6.42 -23.20
N ASP A 179 16.76 5.79 -22.57
CA ASP A 179 15.37 5.75 -23.01
C ASP A 179 14.44 6.43 -21.98
N PRO A 180 14.53 7.76 -21.81
CA PRO A 180 13.69 8.49 -20.86
C PRO A 180 12.20 8.45 -21.20
N GLY A 181 11.87 8.07 -22.44
CA GLY A 181 10.50 7.90 -22.92
C GLY A 181 9.94 6.50 -22.68
N HIS A 182 10.71 5.57 -22.10
CA HIS A 182 10.29 4.17 -21.86
C HIS A 182 9.67 3.50 -23.10
N THR A 183 10.21 3.82 -24.28
CA THR A 183 9.73 3.35 -25.59
C THR A 183 10.34 2.01 -26.01
N GLY A 184 11.50 1.68 -25.46
CA GLY A 184 12.25 0.47 -25.77
C GLY A 184 11.81 -0.74 -24.97
N PHE A 185 12.68 -1.75 -24.93
CA PHE A 185 12.47 -2.95 -24.15
C PHE A 185 12.65 -2.66 -22.65
N ALA A 186 11.68 -3.12 -21.86
CA ALA A 186 11.81 -3.14 -20.41
C ALA A 186 12.61 -4.38 -19.97
N GLY A 187 13.32 -4.26 -18.83
CA GLY A 187 13.73 -5.43 -18.08
C GLY A 187 12.54 -6.17 -17.48
N LEU A 188 12.79 -7.37 -16.96
CA LEU A 188 11.78 -8.15 -16.24
C LEU A 188 11.34 -7.44 -14.96
N ASP A 189 10.06 -7.60 -14.59
CA ASP A 189 9.57 -7.17 -13.29
C ASP A 189 10.33 -7.89 -12.18
N LYS A 190 10.69 -7.12 -11.16
CA LYS A 190 11.44 -7.60 -10.00
C LYS A 190 10.97 -6.91 -8.74
N ILE A 191 11.26 -7.53 -7.61
CA ILE A 191 10.97 -6.93 -6.31
C ILE A 191 12.11 -6.01 -5.93
N ARG A 192 11.76 -4.78 -5.64
CA ARG A 192 12.62 -3.69 -5.20
C ARG A 192 12.37 -3.43 -3.72
N TYR A 193 13.32 -2.78 -3.06
CA TYR A 193 13.11 -2.31 -1.70
C TYR A 193 13.85 -1.01 -1.40
N ALA A 194 13.33 -0.26 -0.43
CA ALA A 194 14.01 0.82 0.26
C ALA A 194 13.68 0.78 1.75
N THR A 195 14.36 1.64 2.51
CA THR A 195 14.14 1.76 3.95
C THR A 195 13.65 3.16 4.31
N THR A 196 12.80 3.24 5.33
CA THR A 196 12.26 4.51 5.84
C THR A 196 11.94 4.40 7.32
N LYS A 197 12.03 5.53 8.05
CA LYS A 197 11.58 5.60 9.45
C LYS A 197 10.19 6.21 9.60
N ASP A 198 9.72 6.92 8.59
CA ASP A 198 8.58 7.85 8.71
C ASP A 198 7.65 7.84 7.49
N PHE A 199 7.95 7.03 6.46
CA PHE A 199 7.27 7.03 5.17
C PHE A 199 7.23 8.41 4.49
N ALA A 200 8.18 9.29 4.81
CA ALA A 200 8.38 10.57 4.15
C ALA A 200 9.75 10.63 3.44
N THR A 201 10.78 10.09 4.08
CA THR A 201 12.13 10.01 3.53
C THR A 201 12.52 8.55 3.33
N PHE A 202 12.97 8.20 2.13
CA PHE A 202 13.36 6.85 1.77
C PHE A 202 14.85 6.81 1.42
N SER A 203 15.51 5.69 1.75
CA SER A 203 16.82 5.39 1.19
C SER A 203 16.74 5.19 -0.32
N ALA A 204 17.89 5.20 -1.00
CA ALA A 204 17.95 4.79 -2.39
C ALA A 204 17.42 3.34 -2.56
N PRO A 205 16.61 3.06 -3.59
CA PRO A 205 16.03 1.75 -3.82
C PRO A 205 17.06 0.75 -4.37
N LYS A 206 16.90 -0.52 -3.99
CA LYS A 206 17.79 -1.63 -4.37
C LYS A 206 16.98 -2.82 -4.86
N ASP A 207 17.61 -3.72 -5.62
CA ASP A 207 17.01 -5.00 -5.96
C ASP A 207 16.90 -5.85 -4.69
N TYR A 208 15.70 -6.34 -4.40
CA TYR A 208 15.47 -7.33 -3.36
C TYR A 208 15.46 -8.75 -3.95
N TYR A 209 14.70 -8.95 -5.03
CA TYR A 209 14.55 -10.26 -5.65
C TYR A 209 14.33 -10.15 -7.16
N ALA A 210 15.30 -10.65 -7.94
CA ALA A 210 15.31 -10.62 -9.40
C ALA A 210 15.82 -11.98 -9.95
N PRO A 211 14.99 -13.03 -9.90
CA PRO A 211 15.41 -14.42 -10.15
C PRO A 211 15.60 -14.78 -11.65
N GLY A 212 15.66 -13.79 -12.54
CA GLY A 212 15.71 -14.02 -14.00
C GLY A 212 14.35 -14.38 -14.62
N ILE A 213 13.26 -14.21 -13.87
CA ILE A 213 11.86 -14.35 -14.32
C ILE A 213 11.05 -13.14 -13.82
N PRO A 214 10.01 -12.70 -14.52
CA PRO A 214 9.19 -11.58 -14.09
C PRO A 214 8.36 -11.97 -12.86
N VAL A 215 8.45 -11.18 -11.79
CA VAL A 215 7.76 -11.42 -10.52
C VAL A 215 7.17 -10.15 -9.94
N ILE A 216 5.98 -10.28 -9.34
CA ILE A 216 5.25 -9.20 -8.67
C ILE A 216 4.57 -9.67 -7.38
N ASP A 217 3.84 -8.77 -6.71
CA ASP A 217 2.95 -9.04 -5.58
C ASP A 217 3.60 -9.82 -4.43
N GLN A 218 4.76 -9.33 -3.99
CA GLN A 218 5.51 -9.97 -2.92
C GLN A 218 4.96 -9.60 -1.54
N GLU A 219 4.64 -10.62 -0.74
CA GLU A 219 4.17 -10.44 0.65
C GLU A 219 4.98 -11.28 1.65
N PHE A 220 5.15 -10.79 2.89
CA PHE A 220 5.82 -11.50 3.99
C PHE A 220 4.85 -11.82 5.12
N GLN A 221 5.03 -13.00 5.73
CA GLN A 221 4.38 -13.34 6.99
C GLN A 221 5.45 -13.78 7.98
N TYR A 222 5.56 -13.05 9.09
CA TYR A 222 6.38 -13.42 10.24
C TYR A 222 5.78 -14.65 10.93
N LEU A 223 6.63 -15.62 11.29
CA LEU A 223 6.21 -16.91 11.85
C LEU A 223 6.30 -16.98 13.38
N GLY A 224 6.56 -15.87 14.06
CA GLY A 224 6.59 -15.81 15.53
C GLY A 224 7.98 -16.01 16.15
N THR A 225 8.96 -16.46 15.38
CA THR A 225 10.36 -16.64 15.83
C THR A 225 11.29 -15.67 15.08
N PRO A 226 12.22 -14.97 15.76
CA PRO A 226 13.12 -14.03 15.11
C PRO A 226 13.83 -14.64 13.90
N GLY A 227 13.81 -13.95 12.77
CA GLY A 227 14.37 -14.43 11.50
C GLY A 227 13.48 -15.41 10.72
N HIS A 228 12.38 -15.91 11.28
CA HIS A 228 11.50 -16.87 10.62
C HIS A 228 10.38 -16.17 9.86
N PHE A 229 10.42 -16.28 8.53
CA PHE A 229 9.42 -15.72 7.65
C PHE A 229 8.98 -16.74 6.60
N VAL A 230 7.76 -16.59 6.13
CA VAL A 230 7.33 -17.08 4.83
C VAL A 230 7.10 -15.88 3.91
N ARG A 231 7.40 -16.04 2.62
CA ARG A 231 7.01 -15.07 1.60
C ARG A 231 6.23 -15.73 0.47
N TYR A 232 5.38 -14.93 -0.15
CA TYR A 232 4.56 -15.28 -1.29
C TYR A 232 4.91 -14.33 -2.42
N ILE A 233 5.10 -14.85 -3.64
CA ILE A 233 5.48 -14.06 -4.80
C ILE A 233 4.76 -14.64 -6.02
N LYS A 234 4.23 -13.78 -6.88
CA LYS A 234 3.59 -14.17 -8.14
C LYS A 234 4.63 -14.31 -9.25
N ASP A 235 4.61 -15.43 -9.96
CA ASP A 235 5.36 -15.65 -11.21
C ASP A 235 4.48 -15.21 -12.39
N GLU A 236 4.89 -14.16 -13.10
CA GLU A 236 4.11 -13.58 -14.21
C GLU A 236 4.15 -14.44 -15.49
N ARG A 237 4.96 -15.51 -15.54
CA ARG A 237 4.97 -16.42 -16.70
C ARG A 237 3.81 -17.42 -16.64
N THR A 238 3.48 -17.89 -15.43
CA THR A 238 2.42 -18.86 -15.19
C THR A 238 1.20 -18.22 -14.54
N ASN A 239 1.31 -16.97 -14.09
CA ASN A 239 0.34 -16.27 -13.25
C ASN A 239 -0.05 -17.12 -12.03
N GLN A 240 0.94 -17.68 -11.33
CA GLN A 240 0.73 -18.48 -10.13
C GLN A 240 1.62 -17.98 -8.99
N VAL A 241 1.17 -18.17 -7.75
CA VAL A 241 1.89 -17.72 -6.56
C VAL A 241 2.67 -18.88 -5.97
N PHE A 242 3.96 -18.69 -5.76
CA PHE A 242 4.79 -19.65 -5.05
C PHE A 242 5.09 -19.18 -3.64
N GLN A 243 5.53 -20.12 -2.81
CA GLN A 243 5.84 -19.87 -1.40
C GLN A 243 7.28 -20.25 -1.07
N GLU A 244 7.95 -19.39 -0.31
CA GLU A 244 9.30 -19.64 0.21
C GLU A 244 9.36 -19.40 1.71
N ARG A 245 10.27 -20.08 2.41
CA ARG A 245 10.51 -19.91 3.84
C ARG A 245 11.97 -19.58 4.13
N THR A 246 12.21 -18.87 5.21
CA THR A 246 13.56 -18.59 5.73
C THR A 246 13.57 -18.62 7.25
N THR A 247 14.75 -18.86 7.81
CA THR A 247 15.08 -18.65 9.24
C THR A 247 16.15 -17.57 9.42
N GLY A 248 16.63 -16.97 8.33
CA GLY A 248 17.73 -15.99 8.33
C GLY A 248 17.28 -14.52 8.24
N GLY A 249 15.99 -14.24 8.43
CA GLY A 249 15.42 -12.90 8.27
C GLY A 249 15.15 -12.51 6.82
N LEU A 250 14.74 -11.25 6.59
CA LEU A 250 14.30 -10.77 5.27
C LEU A 250 15.36 -10.96 4.18
N PHE A 251 16.64 -10.80 4.52
CA PHE A 251 17.77 -10.95 3.59
C PHE A 251 18.51 -12.30 3.74
N GLY A 252 17.92 -13.26 4.43
CA GLY A 252 18.47 -14.60 4.58
C GLY A 252 18.29 -15.45 3.33
N THR A 253 18.81 -16.67 3.38
CA THR A 253 18.57 -17.68 2.33
C THR A 253 17.12 -18.15 2.40
N TRP A 254 16.45 -18.16 1.25
CA TRP A 254 15.07 -18.61 1.11
C TRP A 254 15.00 -20.01 0.50
N THR A 255 14.15 -20.87 1.07
CA THR A 255 13.89 -22.22 0.57
C THR A 255 12.51 -22.28 -0.05
N ARG A 256 12.44 -22.71 -1.32
CA ARG A 256 11.20 -22.91 -2.08
C ARG A 256 10.43 -24.12 -1.59
N ASN A 257 9.16 -23.90 -1.25
CA ASN A 257 8.22 -25.00 -1.15
C ASN A 257 7.90 -25.48 -2.58
N PRO A 258 7.93 -26.79 -2.86
CA PRO A 258 7.55 -27.30 -4.17
C PRO A 258 6.15 -26.86 -4.61
N GLY A 259 6.00 -26.51 -5.87
CA GLY A 259 4.72 -26.12 -6.47
C GLY A 259 4.27 -24.68 -6.17
N PHE A 260 2.99 -24.44 -6.42
CA PHE A 260 2.31 -23.17 -6.19
C PHE A 260 1.33 -23.29 -5.02
N VAL A 261 0.97 -22.16 -4.42
CA VAL A 261 0.07 -22.09 -3.24
C VAL A 261 -1.32 -22.66 -3.56
N ARG A 262 -1.76 -22.46 -4.80
CA ARG A 262 -3.01 -23.00 -5.34
C ARG A 262 -2.87 -23.21 -6.85
N ASN A 263 -3.80 -23.96 -7.44
CA ASN A 263 -3.75 -24.25 -8.87
C ASN A 263 -4.27 -23.09 -9.72
N GLU A 264 -5.15 -22.27 -9.17
CA GLU A 264 -5.78 -21.15 -9.86
C GLU A 264 -4.85 -19.94 -9.97
N SER A 265 -5.01 -19.22 -11.08
CA SER A 265 -4.40 -17.90 -11.22
C SER A 265 -5.00 -16.89 -10.22
N PRO A 266 -4.20 -15.99 -9.62
CA PRO A 266 -4.66 -14.88 -8.80
C PRO A 266 -5.65 -13.95 -9.52
#